data_AF-A0A0B6RH32-F1
#
_entry.id   AF-A0A0B6RH32-F1
#
_cell.length_a   1.000
_cell.length_b   1.000
_cell.length_c   1.000
_cell.angle_alpha   90.00
_cell.angle_beta   90.00
_cell.angle_gamma   90.00
#
_symmetry.space_group_name_H-M   'P 1'
#
loop_
_entity.id
_entity.type
_entity.pdbx_description
1 polymer ?
#
loop_
_entity_poly.entity_id
_entity_poly.type
_entity_poly.pdbx_seq_one_letter_code
_entity_poly.pdbx_strand_id
1 'polypeptide(L)'
;MLERWLSRLAPKARAGEPGAGRARLLGGLAAQAFARRGQCRLALAPGALTVRRAGASRKVPALFVERPLPAGVEAQPEALAALIAAALDESGGRGLPVQVTFADALVRYFIVTPADNSVRLQDLRAAAGARLQALYGDDPAGWQIVADWQAAEPFLACAVSRRWTDALQQAVAAGRGCLVSAQPEFVAAWNRSRRELDARTWLATRGEHALTLGLIAAGPRARVAAVRTLALPDPAPSLGWLRAQVARAALLDDLPAPTALLLHGPRCEAWLPGATDFTDPGMSVRWAAPGEAGAELLARAATPAVPLGWSGSAR
;
A
#
# COMPACT_ATOMS: atom_id res chain seq x y z
N MET A 1 -10.99 7.79 5.49
CA MET A 1 -11.20 7.11 6.78
C MET A 1 -10.07 6.10 7.11
N LEU A 2 -9.01 6.06 6.30
CA LEU A 2 -7.65 5.68 6.69
C LEU A 2 -6.66 6.79 6.25
N GLU A 3 -7.09 8.07 6.31
CA GLU A 3 -6.38 9.20 5.68
C GLU A 3 -5.39 9.93 6.60
N ARG A 4 -5.26 9.54 7.87
CA ARG A 4 -4.37 10.21 8.83
C ARG A 4 -3.44 9.23 9.52
N TRP A 5 -2.45 8.78 8.76
CA TRP A 5 -1.30 8.02 9.25
C TRP A 5 -0.41 8.85 10.21
N LEU A 6 -0.50 10.19 10.22
CA LEU A 6 0.58 11.04 10.75
C LEU A 6 0.28 12.08 11.83
N SER A 7 -0.91 12.11 12.43
CA SER A 7 -1.09 13.05 13.55
C SER A 7 -0.34 12.64 14.83
N ARG A 8 0.39 11.51 14.86
CA ARG A 8 1.03 10.97 16.08
C ARG A 8 2.53 10.68 16.02
N LEU A 9 3.21 10.97 14.90
CA LEU A 9 4.66 10.73 14.74
C LEU A 9 5.49 12.01 14.55
N ALA A 10 4.88 13.20 14.60
CA ALA A 10 5.66 14.42 14.70
C ALA A 10 6.37 14.45 16.07
N PRO A 11 7.70 14.72 16.14
CA PRO A 11 8.36 14.92 17.40
C PRO A 11 7.64 16.04 18.15
N LYS A 12 7.20 15.76 19.38
CA LYS A 12 6.73 16.79 20.32
C LYS A 12 7.88 17.79 20.45
N ALA A 13 7.76 18.96 19.84
CA ALA A 13 8.64 20.07 20.13
C ALA A 13 8.58 20.28 21.65
N ARG A 14 9.70 20.04 22.34
CA ARG A 14 9.85 20.41 23.74
C ARG A 14 9.80 21.93 23.80
N ALA A 15 8.76 22.46 24.41
CA ALA A 15 8.76 23.79 25.00
C ALA A 15 7.66 23.80 26.07
N GLY A 16 8.07 23.92 27.33
CA GLY A 16 7.17 24.38 28.37
C GLY A 16 6.88 25.86 28.13
N GLU A 17 5.60 26.21 28.02
CA GLU A 17 4.99 27.43 28.55
C GLU A 17 3.51 27.50 28.12
N PRO A 18 2.62 28.14 28.92
CA PRO A 18 1.18 28.11 28.73
C PRO A 18 0.73 29.20 27.75
N GLY A 19 -0.03 28.84 26.72
CA GLY A 19 -0.55 29.79 25.75
C GLY A 19 -1.44 29.15 24.71
N ALA A 20 -2.58 28.60 25.15
CA ALA A 20 -3.61 28.07 24.26
C ALA A 20 -4.25 29.20 23.46
N GLY A 21 -3.96 29.30 22.17
CA GLY A 21 -4.74 30.17 21.28
C GLY A 21 -4.05 30.70 20.03
N ARG A 22 -3.29 29.89 19.27
CA ARG A 22 -2.81 30.33 17.93
C ARG A 22 -2.34 29.22 16.95
N ALA A 23 -2.78 27.98 17.12
CA ALA A 23 -2.27 26.84 16.33
C ALA A 23 -3.01 26.54 15.00
N ARG A 24 -4.02 27.32 14.57
CA ARG A 24 -4.82 27.01 13.37
C ARG A 24 -4.34 27.66 12.05
N LEU A 25 -3.36 28.56 12.05
CA LEU A 25 -2.93 29.26 10.84
C LEU A 25 -1.59 28.79 10.24
N LEU A 26 -0.81 27.95 10.95
CA LEU A 26 0.51 27.49 10.47
C LEU A 26 0.46 26.19 9.64
N GLY A 27 -0.64 25.43 9.67
CA GLY A 27 -0.79 24.19 8.89
C GLY A 27 -0.97 24.40 7.39
N GLY A 28 -1.58 25.51 6.98
CA GLY A 28 -1.82 25.83 5.55
C GLY A 28 -0.58 26.32 4.81
N LEU A 29 0.28 27.09 5.48
CA LEU A 29 1.50 27.64 4.89
C LEU A 29 2.58 26.57 4.70
N ALA A 30 2.70 25.60 5.63
CA ALA A 30 3.62 24.47 5.47
C ALA A 30 3.20 23.59 4.27
N ALA A 31 1.92 23.23 4.17
CA ALA A 31 1.40 22.44 3.05
C ALA A 31 1.58 23.12 1.68
N GLN A 32 1.41 24.46 1.61
CA GLN A 32 1.67 25.23 0.38
C GLN A 32 3.17 25.39 0.07
N ALA A 33 4.04 25.52 1.07
CA ALA A 33 5.49 25.59 0.86
C ALA A 33 6.07 24.24 0.39
N PHE A 34 5.54 23.12 0.89
CA PHE A 34 5.93 21.78 0.45
C PHE A 34 5.51 21.50 -1.00
N ALA A 35 4.35 22.00 -1.43
CA ALA A 35 3.88 21.84 -2.81
C ALA A 35 4.82 22.45 -3.86
N ARG A 36 5.66 23.44 -3.49
CA ARG A 36 6.62 24.09 -4.40
C ARG A 36 7.93 23.32 -4.60
N ARG A 37 8.25 22.34 -3.73
CA ARG A 37 9.53 21.59 -3.79
C ARG A 37 9.39 20.19 -4.40
N GLY A 38 8.17 19.69 -4.54
CA GLY A 38 7.87 18.34 -5.01
C GLY A 38 7.70 17.35 -3.86
N GLN A 39 7.48 16.08 -4.20
CA GLN A 39 7.29 14.98 -3.24
C GLN A 39 7.97 13.71 -3.73
N CYS A 40 8.35 12.83 -2.81
CA CYS A 40 8.86 11.50 -3.12
C CYS A 40 7.80 10.46 -2.84
N ARG A 41 7.69 9.48 -3.74
CA ARG A 41 6.89 8.27 -3.55
C ARG A 41 7.83 7.10 -3.46
N LEU A 42 7.87 6.46 -2.31
CA LEU A 42 8.65 5.26 -2.04
C LEU A 42 7.70 4.06 -2.03
N ALA A 43 7.96 3.04 -2.84
CA ALA A 43 7.26 1.77 -2.77
C ALA A 43 8.21 0.69 -2.23
N LEU A 44 7.73 -0.13 -1.31
CA LEU A 44 8.49 -1.18 -0.64
C LEU A 44 7.84 -2.53 -0.94
N ALA A 45 8.61 -3.46 -1.52
CA ALA A 45 8.22 -4.84 -1.78
C ALA A 45 9.27 -5.79 -1.17
N PRO A 46 8.99 -7.10 -1.04
CA PRO A 46 9.94 -8.04 -0.43
C PRO A 46 11.33 -8.07 -1.11
N GLY A 47 11.39 -7.93 -2.43
CA GLY A 47 12.64 -8.04 -3.20
C GLY A 47 13.17 -6.72 -3.76
N ALA A 48 12.44 -5.62 -3.62
CA ALA A 48 12.85 -4.34 -4.20
C ALA A 48 12.23 -3.15 -3.46
N LEU A 49 12.93 -2.02 -3.51
CA LEU A 49 12.37 -0.71 -3.23
C LEU A 49 12.43 0.15 -4.49
N THR A 50 11.44 1.01 -4.67
CA THR A 50 11.46 2.03 -5.74
C THR A 50 11.17 3.40 -5.17
N VAL A 51 11.86 4.41 -5.67
CA VAL A 51 11.64 5.81 -5.31
C VAL A 51 11.38 6.60 -6.58
N ARG A 52 10.25 7.32 -6.60
CA ARG A 52 9.95 8.29 -7.65
C ARG A 52 9.82 9.68 -7.05
N ARG A 53 10.61 10.62 -7.54
CA ARG A 53 10.45 12.04 -7.22
C ARG A 53 9.51 12.69 -8.22
N ALA A 54 8.40 13.24 -7.75
CA ALA A 54 7.52 14.09 -8.54
C ALA A 54 7.87 15.57 -8.24
N GLY A 55 8.35 16.29 -9.24
CA GLY A 55 8.64 17.73 -9.13
C GLY A 55 7.36 18.55 -8.96
N ALA A 56 7.49 19.76 -8.41
CA ALA A 56 6.39 20.73 -8.33
C ALA A 56 5.98 21.31 -9.70
N SER A 57 6.84 21.14 -10.71
CA SER A 57 6.62 21.59 -12.09
C SER A 57 6.76 20.42 -13.03
N ARG A 58 5.85 20.31 -14.02
CA ARG A 58 5.91 19.30 -15.10
C ARG A 58 7.19 19.39 -15.95
N LYS A 59 7.96 20.48 -15.84
CA LYS A 59 9.21 20.69 -16.58
C LYS A 59 10.41 19.97 -15.96
N VAL A 60 10.32 19.51 -14.71
CA VAL A 60 11.40 18.74 -14.07
C VAL A 60 11.06 17.26 -14.24
N PRO A 61 11.87 16.48 -14.98
CA PRO A 61 11.61 15.06 -15.19
C PRO A 61 11.61 14.33 -13.84
N ALA A 62 10.67 13.40 -13.69
CA ALA A 62 10.61 12.56 -12.50
C ALA A 62 11.85 11.66 -12.47
N LEU A 63 12.63 11.74 -11.39
CA LEU A 63 13.72 10.79 -11.16
C LEU A 63 13.14 9.52 -10.57
N PHE A 64 13.55 8.39 -11.12
CA PHE A 64 13.14 7.06 -10.71
C PHE A 64 14.37 6.25 -10.34
N VAL A 65 14.35 5.69 -9.14
CA VAL A 65 15.40 4.82 -8.61
C VAL A 65 14.74 3.51 -8.21
N GLU A 66 15.35 2.39 -8.62
CA GLU A 66 14.93 1.05 -8.25
C GLU A 66 16.14 0.32 -7.70
N ARG A 67 16.00 -0.28 -6.52
CA ARG A 67 17.07 -1.02 -5.87
C ARG A 67 16.56 -2.39 -5.42
N PRO A 68 17.27 -3.48 -5.76
CA PRO A 68 16.97 -4.78 -5.19
C PRO A 68 17.24 -4.73 -3.69
N LEU A 69 16.38 -5.42 -2.94
CA LEU A 69 16.56 -5.65 -1.51
C LEU A 69 17.18 -7.04 -1.32
N PRO A 70 18.34 -7.13 -0.66
CA PRO A 70 18.92 -8.43 -0.32
C PRO A 70 17.96 -9.23 0.56
N ALA A 71 17.90 -10.54 0.35
CA ALA A 71 17.11 -11.42 1.19
C ALA A 71 17.54 -11.30 2.67
N GLY A 72 16.57 -11.14 3.58
CA GLY A 72 16.83 -11.04 5.02
C GLY A 72 17.30 -9.66 5.49
N VAL A 73 17.40 -8.65 4.61
CA VAL A 73 17.80 -7.29 5.00
C VAL A 73 16.85 -6.66 6.01
N GLU A 74 15.59 -7.10 6.05
CA GLU A 74 14.60 -6.69 7.05
C GLU A 74 14.97 -7.12 8.48
N ALA A 75 15.88 -8.08 8.65
CA ALA A 75 16.43 -8.45 9.95
C ALA A 75 17.55 -7.49 10.43
N GLN A 76 18.00 -6.58 9.57
CA GLN A 76 19.07 -5.61 9.84
C GLN A 76 18.54 -4.18 9.64
N PRO A 77 17.85 -3.59 10.65
CA PRO A 77 17.18 -2.30 10.52
C PRO A 77 18.07 -1.18 10.00
N GLU A 78 19.33 -1.13 10.43
CA GLU A 78 20.30 -0.09 10.03
C GLU A 78 20.69 -0.23 8.55
N ALA A 79 20.90 -1.46 8.08
CA ALA A 79 21.19 -1.72 6.67
C ALA A 79 20.00 -1.37 5.78
N LEU A 80 18.79 -1.73 6.22
CA LEU A 80 17.56 -1.36 5.53
C LEU A 80 17.37 0.17 5.50
N ALA A 81 17.59 0.86 6.61
CA ALA A 81 17.50 2.31 6.68
C ALA A 81 18.53 2.98 5.75
N ALA A 82 19.76 2.48 5.72
CA ALA A 82 20.80 2.98 4.82
C ALA A 82 20.43 2.80 3.34
N LEU A 83 19.84 1.65 2.97
CA LEU A 83 19.37 1.39 1.61
C LEU A 83 18.24 2.35 1.21
N ILE A 84 17.26 2.56 2.08
CA ILE A 84 16.16 3.51 1.85
C ILE A 84 16.71 4.94 1.73
N ALA A 85 17.63 5.34 2.61
CA ALA A 85 18.23 6.67 2.60
C ALA A 85 19.04 6.92 1.31
N ALA A 86 19.83 5.93 0.88
CA ALA A 86 20.58 6.01 -0.37
C ALA A 86 19.67 6.17 -1.59
N ALA A 87 18.57 5.41 -1.65
CA ALA A 87 17.60 5.52 -2.74
C ALA A 87 16.88 6.88 -2.76
N LEU A 88 16.53 7.40 -1.58
CA LEU A 88 15.96 8.74 -1.46
C LEU A 88 16.97 9.80 -1.91
N ASP A 89 18.24 9.68 -1.56
CA ASP A 89 19.30 10.61 -1.97
C ASP A 89 19.54 10.60 -3.49
N GLU A 90 19.68 9.40 -4.06
CA GLU A 90 19.86 9.18 -5.50
C GLU A 90 18.70 9.75 -6.33
N SER A 91 17.46 9.68 -5.81
CA SER A 91 16.28 10.28 -6.45
C SER A 91 16.22 11.82 -6.33
N GLY A 92 17.17 12.45 -5.64
CA GLY A 92 17.14 13.87 -5.28
C GLY A 92 16.03 14.21 -4.28
N GLY A 93 15.66 13.25 -3.45
CA GLY A 93 14.53 13.30 -2.52
C GLY A 93 14.82 13.85 -1.14
N ARG A 94 16.08 14.21 -0.84
CA ARG A 94 16.47 14.78 0.45
C ARG A 94 15.65 16.02 0.79
N GLY A 95 15.19 16.10 2.04
CA GLY A 95 14.37 17.20 2.54
C GLY A 95 12.95 17.26 1.96
N LEU A 96 12.55 16.33 1.11
CA LEU A 96 11.21 16.31 0.52
C LEU A 96 10.22 15.53 1.39
N PRO A 97 8.92 15.84 1.27
CA PRO A 97 7.87 15.00 1.82
C PRO A 97 7.85 13.63 1.13
N VAL A 98 7.81 12.55 1.91
CA VAL A 98 7.86 11.16 1.45
C VAL A 98 6.51 10.49 1.69
N GLN A 99 5.91 9.94 0.63
CA GLN A 99 4.73 9.08 0.70
C GLN A 99 5.18 7.63 0.44
N VAL A 100 4.80 6.72 1.32
CA VAL A 100 5.21 5.32 1.26
C VAL A 100 4.04 4.44 0.92
N THR A 101 4.29 3.47 0.04
CA THR A 101 3.35 2.39 -0.25
C THR A 101 4.01 1.05 0.05
N PHE A 102 3.40 0.23 0.89
CA PHE A 102 3.86 -1.14 1.15
C PHE A 102 3.14 -2.10 0.22
N ALA A 103 3.91 -2.92 -0.51
CA ALA A 103 3.36 -4.06 -1.22
C ALA A 103 2.61 -4.95 -0.23
N ASP A 104 1.46 -5.48 -0.65
CA ASP A 104 0.58 -6.23 0.26
C ASP A 104 1.25 -7.50 0.83
N ALA A 105 2.26 -8.04 0.16
CA ALA A 105 3.06 -9.17 0.66
C ALA A 105 3.83 -8.85 1.97
N LEU A 106 4.08 -7.57 2.27
CA LEU A 106 4.72 -7.12 3.51
C LEU A 106 3.72 -6.86 4.65
N VAL A 107 2.42 -7.06 4.40
CA VAL A 107 1.35 -6.60 5.28
C VAL A 107 0.48 -7.78 5.71
N ARG A 108 0.12 -7.81 6.99
CA ARG A 108 -0.90 -8.72 7.51
C ARG A 108 -2.23 -8.00 7.58
N TYR A 109 -3.24 -8.51 6.90
CA TYR A 109 -4.60 -7.98 6.93
C TYR A 109 -5.52 -8.89 7.70
N PHE A 110 -6.35 -8.31 8.56
CA PHE A 110 -7.32 -9.07 9.32
C PHE A 110 -8.50 -8.20 9.74
N ILE A 111 -9.66 -8.82 9.87
CA ILE A 111 -10.83 -8.18 10.47
C ILE A 111 -10.79 -8.41 11.97
N VAL A 112 -11.02 -7.32 12.70
CA VAL A 112 -11.16 -7.32 14.16
C VAL A 112 -12.64 -7.14 14.49
N THR A 113 -13.17 -8.07 15.27
CA THR A 113 -14.51 -7.94 15.86
C THR A 113 -14.34 -7.40 17.28
N PRO A 114 -14.75 -6.15 17.57
CA PRO A 114 -14.74 -5.61 18.93
C PRO A 114 -15.60 -6.48 19.86
N ALA A 115 -15.22 -6.60 21.13
CA ALA A 115 -16.14 -7.13 22.14
C ALA A 115 -17.19 -6.05 22.49
N ASP A 116 -18.38 -6.48 22.95
CA ASP A 116 -19.53 -5.59 23.19
C ASP A 116 -19.24 -4.39 24.12
N ASN A 117 -18.23 -4.50 24.99
CA ASN A 117 -17.79 -3.46 25.92
C ASN A 117 -16.52 -2.70 25.49
N SER A 118 -16.02 -2.91 24.26
CA SER A 118 -14.79 -2.30 23.73
C SER A 118 -15.04 -0.86 23.25
N VAL A 119 -15.26 0.05 24.19
CA VAL A 119 -15.56 1.46 23.88
C VAL A 119 -14.30 2.31 23.76
N ARG A 120 -13.20 1.91 24.42
CA ARG A 120 -11.95 2.68 24.43
C ARG A 120 -11.01 2.22 23.33
N LEU A 121 -10.24 3.15 22.79
CA LEU A 121 -9.23 2.85 21.77
C LEU A 121 -8.17 1.83 22.25
N GLN A 122 -7.90 1.79 23.56
CA GLN A 122 -7.00 0.78 24.13
C GLN A 122 -7.57 -0.63 24.01
N ASP A 123 -8.87 -0.79 24.24
CA ASP A 123 -9.57 -2.08 24.13
C ASP A 123 -9.55 -2.56 22.68
N LEU A 124 -9.83 -1.66 21.72
CA LEU A 124 -9.77 -1.98 20.28
C LEU A 124 -8.35 -2.39 19.84
N ARG A 125 -7.31 -1.74 20.38
CA ARG A 125 -5.91 -2.12 20.11
C ARG A 125 -5.55 -3.46 20.71
N ALA A 126 -6.00 -3.74 21.93
CA ALA A 126 -5.80 -5.03 22.58
C ALA A 126 -6.49 -6.15 21.78
N ALA A 127 -7.73 -5.93 21.33
CA ALA A 127 -8.46 -6.86 20.47
C ALA A 127 -7.73 -7.09 19.14
N ALA A 128 -7.21 -6.03 18.50
CA ALA A 128 -6.44 -6.16 17.27
C ALA A 128 -5.12 -6.94 17.48
N GLY A 129 -4.42 -6.69 18.61
CA GLY A 129 -3.22 -7.43 18.98
C GLY A 129 -3.50 -8.92 19.22
N ALA A 130 -4.53 -9.24 20.01
CA ALA A 130 -4.96 -10.62 20.26
C ALA A 130 -5.35 -11.33 18.95
N ARG A 131 -6.04 -10.63 18.03
CA ARG A 131 -6.42 -11.18 16.74
C ARG A 131 -5.21 -11.47 15.84
N LEU A 132 -4.22 -10.56 15.80
CA LEU A 132 -2.97 -10.78 15.08
C LEU A 132 -2.26 -12.05 15.60
N GLN A 133 -2.10 -12.15 16.93
CA GLN A 133 -1.47 -13.31 17.56
C GLN A 133 -2.23 -14.61 17.27
N ALA A 134 -3.56 -14.60 17.33
CA ALA A 134 -4.37 -15.77 17.05
C ALA A 134 -4.31 -16.23 15.58
N LEU A 135 -4.20 -15.30 14.63
CA LEU A 135 -4.17 -15.64 13.20
C LEU A 135 -2.79 -16.03 12.68
N TYR A 136 -1.74 -15.40 13.20
CA TYR A 136 -0.39 -15.52 12.65
C TYR A 136 0.63 -16.11 13.63
N GLY A 137 0.29 -16.25 14.91
CA GLY A 137 1.24 -16.67 15.95
C GLY A 137 2.29 -15.61 16.32
N ASP A 138 2.18 -14.41 15.76
CA ASP A 138 3.15 -13.33 15.92
C ASP A 138 2.96 -12.57 17.24
N ASP A 139 4.07 -12.13 17.87
CA ASP A 139 4.02 -11.19 19.01
C ASP A 139 3.60 -9.78 18.52
N PRO A 140 2.46 -9.24 18.98
CA PRO A 140 1.99 -7.91 18.58
C PRO A 140 2.98 -6.78 18.85
N ALA A 141 3.90 -6.94 19.81
CA ALA A 141 4.91 -5.91 20.10
C ALA A 141 5.87 -5.69 18.91
N GLY A 142 6.13 -6.73 18.11
CA GLY A 142 6.96 -6.65 16.89
C GLY A 142 6.29 -5.99 15.70
N TRP A 143 5.00 -5.62 15.81
CA TRP A 143 4.19 -5.11 14.71
C TRP A 143 3.64 -3.71 14.98
N GLN A 144 3.60 -2.91 13.92
CA GLN A 144 2.87 -1.66 13.88
C GLN A 144 1.47 -1.95 13.34
N ILE A 145 0.48 -2.04 14.25
CA ILE A 145 -0.93 -2.28 13.92
C ILE A 145 -1.65 -0.95 13.73
N VAL A 146 -2.37 -0.82 12.62
CA VAL A 146 -3.23 0.33 12.29
C VAL A 146 -4.57 -0.19 11.82
N ALA A 147 -5.64 0.55 12.15
CA ALA A 147 -6.98 0.23 11.71
C ALA A 147 -7.81 1.51 11.53
N ASP A 148 -9.00 1.36 10.99
CA ASP A 148 -10.05 2.38 10.95
C ASP A 148 -10.81 2.53 12.29
N TRP A 149 -10.47 1.71 13.30
CA TRP A 149 -10.91 1.76 14.71
C TRP A 149 -12.41 2.03 14.88
N GLN A 150 -13.22 0.97 14.79
CA GLN A 150 -14.66 1.05 14.98
C GLN A 150 -15.05 0.24 16.22
N ALA A 151 -15.77 0.84 17.16
CA ALA A 151 -16.19 0.15 18.39
C ALA A 151 -17.48 -0.67 18.21
N ALA A 152 -18.35 -0.24 17.30
CA ALA A 152 -19.69 -0.78 17.14
C ALA A 152 -19.81 -1.88 16.08
N GLU A 153 -18.76 -2.11 15.29
CA GLU A 153 -18.81 -3.02 14.15
C GLU A 153 -17.42 -3.60 13.83
N PRO A 154 -17.36 -4.78 13.17
CA PRO A 154 -16.12 -5.33 12.68
C PRO A 154 -15.40 -4.37 11.75
N PHE A 155 -14.08 -4.32 11.88
CA PHE A 155 -13.27 -3.29 11.24
C PHE A 155 -11.95 -3.85 10.70
N LEU A 156 -11.40 -3.20 9.67
CA LEU A 156 -10.20 -3.66 8.99
C LEU A 156 -8.95 -3.16 9.73
N ALA A 157 -8.11 -4.11 10.14
CA ALA A 157 -6.77 -3.84 10.62
C ALA A 157 -5.72 -4.30 9.60
N CYS A 158 -4.61 -3.57 9.56
CA CYS A 158 -3.40 -3.97 8.89
C CYS A 158 -2.21 -3.85 9.83
N ALA A 159 -1.28 -4.79 9.74
CA ALA A 159 -0.04 -4.77 10.50
C ALA A 159 1.16 -4.85 9.56
N VAL A 160 2.17 -4.03 9.85
CA VAL A 160 3.49 -4.06 9.19
C VAL A 160 4.55 -4.25 10.28
N SER A 161 5.57 -5.06 10.00
CA SER A 161 6.66 -5.28 10.97
C SER A 161 7.30 -3.95 11.38
N ARG A 162 7.56 -3.77 12.68
CA ARG A 162 8.20 -2.55 13.19
C ARG A 162 9.55 -2.27 12.54
N ARG A 163 10.27 -3.32 12.14
CA ARG A 163 11.58 -3.19 11.46
C ARG A 163 11.47 -2.33 10.20
N TRP A 164 10.40 -2.49 9.43
CA TRP A 164 10.13 -1.66 8.25
C TRP A 164 9.80 -0.21 8.62
N THR A 165 8.93 -0.01 9.61
CA THR A 165 8.49 1.34 9.99
C THR A 165 9.62 2.14 10.64
N ASP A 166 10.46 1.49 11.43
CA ASP A 166 11.57 2.11 12.16
C ASP A 166 12.71 2.46 11.19
N ALA A 167 13.08 1.54 10.28
CA ALA A 167 14.06 1.80 9.24
C ALA A 167 13.63 2.95 8.32
N LEU A 168 12.33 3.01 7.96
CA LEU A 168 11.77 4.11 7.19
C LEU A 168 11.88 5.45 7.93
N GLN A 169 11.49 5.49 9.21
CA GLN A 169 11.59 6.70 10.02
C GLN A 169 13.04 7.18 10.14
N GLN A 170 13.98 6.25 10.38
CA GLN A 170 15.40 6.54 10.46
C GLN A 170 15.93 7.12 9.14
N ALA A 171 15.62 6.48 8.01
CA ALA A 171 16.06 6.91 6.69
C ALA A 171 15.54 8.32 6.32
N VAL A 172 14.26 8.58 6.56
CA VAL A 172 13.64 9.87 6.26
C VAL A 172 14.19 10.97 7.17
N ALA A 173 14.40 10.68 8.46
CA ALA A 173 14.99 11.61 9.41
C ALA A 173 16.45 11.97 9.03
N ALA A 174 17.26 10.98 8.63
CA ALA A 174 18.63 11.20 8.17
C ALA A 174 18.69 12.12 6.93
N GLY A 175 17.73 11.97 6.02
CA GLY A 175 17.57 12.83 4.84
C GLY A 175 16.92 14.19 5.12
N ARG A 176 16.63 14.53 6.39
CA ARG A 176 15.86 15.73 6.82
C ARG A 176 14.51 15.88 6.12
N GLY A 177 13.95 14.78 5.61
CA GLY A 177 12.63 14.76 4.99
C GLY A 177 11.53 14.68 6.04
N CYS A 178 10.29 14.57 5.58
CA CYS A 178 9.17 14.22 6.43
C CYS A 178 8.38 13.09 5.78
N LEU A 179 8.11 12.04 6.55
CA LEU A 179 7.14 11.04 6.14
C LEU A 179 5.77 11.74 6.15
N VAL A 180 4.97 11.61 5.09
CA VAL A 180 3.63 12.24 4.92
C VAL A 180 2.50 11.22 4.97
N SER A 181 2.77 10.02 4.50
CA SER A 181 1.87 8.90 4.60
C SER A 181 2.67 7.63 4.44
N ALA A 182 2.25 6.55 5.09
CA ALA A 182 2.55 5.24 4.60
C ALA A 182 1.25 4.43 4.60
N GLN A 183 1.03 3.65 3.58
CA GLN A 183 -0.16 2.82 3.50
C GLN A 183 0.13 1.58 2.67
N PRO A 184 -0.51 0.46 2.98
CA PRO A 184 -0.47 -0.67 2.08
C PRO A 184 -1.14 -0.40 0.73
N GLU A 185 -0.75 -1.13 -0.32
CA GLU A 185 -1.30 -1.01 -1.68
C GLU A 185 -2.82 -1.21 -1.69
N PHE A 186 -3.32 -2.28 -1.05
CA PHE A 186 -4.75 -2.56 -0.97
C PHE A 186 -5.51 -1.42 -0.30
N VAL A 187 -5.01 -0.88 0.82
CA VAL A 187 -5.64 0.24 1.52
C VAL A 187 -5.65 1.50 0.66
N ALA A 188 -4.57 1.76 -0.08
CA ALA A 188 -4.51 2.88 -1.02
C ALA A 188 -5.55 2.73 -2.14
N ALA A 189 -5.69 1.52 -2.69
CA ALA A 189 -6.68 1.19 -3.71
C ALA A 189 -8.12 1.33 -3.19
N TRP A 190 -8.37 0.86 -1.97
CA TRP A 190 -9.65 1.00 -1.27
C TRP A 190 -10.02 2.47 -1.08
N ASN A 191 -9.10 3.27 -0.51
CA ASN A 191 -9.35 4.69 -0.26
C ASN A 191 -9.71 5.47 -1.53
N ARG A 192 -9.10 5.12 -2.68
CA ARG A 192 -9.39 5.71 -3.98
C ARG A 192 -10.75 5.29 -4.53
N SER A 193 -11.11 4.00 -4.37
CA SER A 193 -12.20 3.40 -5.14
C SER A 193 -13.48 3.16 -4.34
N ARG A 194 -13.46 3.30 -3.01
CA ARG A 194 -14.59 2.99 -2.10
C ARG A 194 -15.94 3.65 -2.43
N ARG A 195 -15.94 4.70 -3.27
CA ARG A 195 -17.17 5.37 -3.73
C ARG A 195 -17.81 4.67 -4.93
N GLU A 196 -17.05 3.87 -5.66
CA GLU A 196 -17.47 3.08 -6.82
C GLU A 196 -17.72 1.61 -6.47
N LEU A 197 -17.38 1.21 -5.24
CA LEU A 197 -17.52 -0.16 -4.77
C LEU A 197 -18.90 -0.39 -4.16
N ASP A 198 -19.45 -1.57 -4.41
CA ASP A 198 -20.70 -2.06 -3.85
C ASP A 198 -20.58 -3.58 -3.56
N ALA A 199 -21.67 -4.20 -3.12
CA ALA A 199 -21.71 -5.63 -2.81
C ALA A 199 -21.40 -6.54 -4.01
N ARG A 200 -21.55 -6.02 -5.24
CA ARG A 200 -21.39 -6.77 -6.50
C ARG A 200 -20.01 -6.55 -7.12
N THR A 201 -19.26 -5.58 -6.61
CA THR A 201 -17.96 -5.17 -7.16
C THR A 201 -16.89 -5.28 -6.09
N TRP A 202 -16.14 -6.38 -6.10
CA TRP A 202 -15.02 -6.54 -5.18
C TRP A 202 -13.79 -5.78 -5.66
N LEU A 203 -12.88 -5.51 -4.71
CA LEU A 203 -11.62 -4.83 -4.98
C LEU A 203 -10.47 -5.84 -4.92
N ALA A 204 -9.49 -5.68 -5.80
CA ALA A 204 -8.25 -6.43 -5.69
C ALA A 204 -7.02 -5.59 -6.08
N THR A 205 -5.89 -5.92 -5.47
CA THR A 205 -4.57 -5.38 -5.80
C THR A 205 -3.67 -6.51 -6.27
N ARG A 206 -3.04 -6.31 -7.43
CA ARG A 206 -2.05 -7.22 -7.99
C ARG A 206 -0.66 -6.64 -7.76
N GLY A 207 0.16 -7.37 -7.00
CA GLY A 207 1.61 -7.20 -6.99
C GLY A 207 2.28 -8.16 -7.98
N GLU A 208 3.60 -8.25 -7.91
CA GLU A 208 4.39 -9.14 -8.76
C GLU A 208 4.12 -10.63 -8.47
N HIS A 209 4.13 -11.01 -7.19
CA HIS A 209 3.98 -12.39 -6.73
C HIS A 209 2.74 -12.61 -5.84
N ALA A 210 1.87 -11.62 -5.72
CA ALA A 210 0.71 -11.70 -4.84
C ALA A 210 -0.52 -11.02 -5.44
N LEU A 211 -1.69 -11.59 -5.18
CA LEU A 211 -2.99 -11.00 -5.43
C LEU A 211 -3.71 -10.83 -4.09
N THR A 212 -4.07 -9.60 -3.74
CA THR A 212 -4.86 -9.32 -2.53
C THR A 212 -6.29 -9.02 -2.92
N LEU A 213 -7.23 -9.83 -2.43
CA LEU A 213 -8.66 -9.71 -2.64
C LEU A 213 -9.31 -9.07 -1.41
N GLY A 214 -10.09 -8.01 -1.64
CA GLY A 214 -10.98 -7.39 -0.67
C GLY A 214 -12.42 -7.81 -0.93
N LEU A 215 -12.96 -8.62 -0.04
CA LEU A 215 -14.32 -9.11 -0.10
C LEU A 215 -15.24 -8.05 0.49
N ILE A 216 -16.29 -7.68 -0.24
CA ILE A 216 -17.16 -6.57 0.14
C ILE A 216 -18.55 -7.13 0.49
N ALA A 217 -18.96 -6.91 1.73
CA ALA A 217 -20.28 -7.33 2.20
C ALA A 217 -21.38 -6.41 1.67
N ALA A 218 -22.58 -6.98 1.51
CA ALA A 218 -23.78 -6.22 1.23
C ALA A 218 -24.16 -5.33 2.42
N GLY A 219 -24.54 -4.09 2.13
CA GLY A 219 -25.02 -3.17 3.15
C GLY A 219 -25.24 -1.77 2.61
N PRO A 220 -25.75 -0.84 3.44
CA PRO A 220 -25.99 0.55 3.05
C PRO A 220 -24.71 1.29 2.62
N ARG A 221 -23.54 0.80 3.04
CA ARG A 221 -22.22 1.29 2.67
C ARG A 221 -21.33 0.09 2.38
N ALA A 222 -20.52 0.16 1.33
CA ALA A 222 -19.52 -0.85 1.02
C ALA A 222 -18.53 -0.98 2.19
N ARG A 223 -18.38 -2.20 2.71
CA ARG A 223 -17.47 -2.53 3.80
C ARG A 223 -16.67 -3.77 3.44
N VAL A 224 -15.39 -3.74 3.79
CA VAL A 224 -14.52 -4.91 3.65
C VAL A 224 -14.90 -5.93 4.71
N ALA A 225 -15.46 -7.06 4.28
CA ALA A 225 -15.82 -8.19 5.14
C ALA A 225 -14.63 -9.12 5.40
N ALA A 226 -13.71 -9.23 4.44
CA ALA A 226 -12.48 -9.99 4.58
C ALA A 226 -11.42 -9.48 3.59
N VAL A 227 -10.15 -9.73 3.89
CA VAL A 227 -9.03 -9.52 2.97
C VAL A 227 -8.24 -10.81 2.87
N ARG A 228 -7.97 -11.27 1.65
CA ARG A 228 -7.22 -12.50 1.38
C ARG A 228 -6.07 -12.21 0.44
N THR A 229 -4.86 -12.51 0.86
CA THR A 229 -3.68 -12.45 0.00
C THR A 229 -3.34 -13.85 -0.50
N LEU A 230 -3.25 -13.99 -1.81
CA LEU A 230 -2.98 -15.22 -2.53
C LEU A 230 -1.61 -15.10 -3.18
N ALA A 231 -0.80 -16.15 -3.11
CA ALA A 231 0.40 -16.25 -3.93
C ALA A 231 0.00 -16.31 -5.41
N LEU A 232 0.62 -15.47 -6.23
CA LEU A 232 0.40 -15.48 -7.67
C LEU A 232 1.41 -16.45 -8.32
N PRO A 233 0.96 -17.50 -9.02
CA PRO A 233 1.85 -18.41 -9.74
C PRO A 233 2.64 -17.70 -10.84
N ASP A 234 3.81 -18.26 -11.16
CA ASP A 234 4.64 -17.90 -12.30
C ASP A 234 4.74 -19.13 -13.25
N PRO A 235 4.35 -19.03 -14.54
CA PRO A 235 3.83 -17.86 -15.25
C PRO A 235 2.45 -17.40 -14.76
N ALA A 236 2.10 -16.16 -15.11
CA ALA A 236 0.84 -15.54 -14.72
C ALA A 236 -0.37 -16.43 -15.07
N PRO A 237 -1.30 -16.67 -14.13
CA PRO A 237 -2.36 -17.64 -14.32
C PRO A 237 -3.48 -17.11 -15.22
N SER A 238 -4.32 -18.01 -15.74
CA SER A 238 -5.46 -17.66 -16.60
C SER A 238 -6.57 -16.89 -15.87
N LEU A 239 -7.46 -16.23 -16.62
CA LEU A 239 -8.67 -15.63 -16.07
C LEU A 239 -9.58 -16.64 -15.36
N GLY A 240 -9.61 -17.89 -15.83
CA GLY A 240 -10.35 -18.99 -15.19
C GLY A 240 -9.84 -19.31 -13.77
N TRP A 241 -8.51 -19.29 -13.58
CA TRP A 241 -7.92 -19.42 -12.24
C TRP A 241 -8.37 -18.28 -11.32
N LEU A 242 -8.35 -17.03 -11.80
CA LEU A 242 -8.78 -15.88 -11.02
C LEU A 242 -10.25 -16.01 -10.60
N ARG A 243 -11.13 -16.41 -11.53
CA ARG A 243 -12.56 -16.68 -11.24
C ARG A 243 -12.72 -17.77 -10.18
N ALA A 244 -11.96 -18.86 -10.27
CA ALA A 244 -11.99 -19.93 -9.28
C ALA A 244 -11.53 -19.45 -7.89
N GLN A 245 -10.50 -18.60 -7.81
CA GLN A 245 -10.06 -18.02 -6.53
C GLN A 245 -11.13 -17.08 -5.93
N VAL A 246 -11.78 -16.27 -6.76
CA VAL A 246 -12.87 -15.38 -6.32
C VAL A 246 -14.07 -16.19 -5.82
N ALA A 247 -14.49 -17.22 -6.57
CA ALA A 247 -15.58 -18.10 -6.17
C ALA A 247 -15.26 -18.85 -4.87
N ARG A 248 -14.02 -19.34 -4.72
CA ARG A 248 -13.56 -19.97 -3.47
C ARG A 248 -13.61 -18.99 -2.31
N ALA A 249 -13.16 -17.74 -2.50
CA ALA A 249 -13.20 -16.73 -1.46
C ALA A 249 -14.65 -16.40 -1.03
N ALA A 250 -15.57 -16.30 -1.99
CA ALA A 250 -17.00 -16.13 -1.72
C ALA A 250 -17.57 -17.24 -0.83
N LEU A 251 -17.26 -18.50 -1.15
CA LEU A 251 -17.69 -19.65 -0.35
C LEU A 251 -17.08 -19.67 1.06
N LEU A 252 -15.82 -19.25 1.21
CA LEU A 252 -15.13 -19.28 2.51
C LEU A 252 -15.66 -18.24 3.50
N ASP A 253 -16.18 -17.12 3.02
CA ASP A 253 -16.69 -16.03 3.84
C ASP A 253 -18.22 -15.93 3.82
N ASP A 254 -18.90 -16.94 3.25
CA ASP A 254 -20.36 -17.01 3.08
C ASP A 254 -20.94 -15.73 2.43
N LEU A 255 -20.29 -15.28 1.36
CA LEU A 255 -20.68 -14.10 0.58
C LEU A 255 -21.14 -14.50 -0.82
N PRO A 256 -22.06 -13.74 -1.44
CA PRO A 256 -22.35 -13.92 -2.85
C PRO A 256 -21.11 -13.60 -3.70
N ALA A 257 -20.92 -14.38 -4.76
CA ALA A 257 -19.86 -14.09 -5.74
C ALA A 257 -20.09 -12.72 -6.40
N PRO A 258 -19.04 -11.90 -6.58
CA PRO A 258 -19.17 -10.61 -7.21
C PRO A 258 -19.41 -10.76 -8.72
N THR A 259 -20.16 -9.83 -9.31
CA THR A 259 -20.34 -9.73 -10.77
C THR A 259 -19.20 -8.94 -11.42
N ALA A 260 -18.42 -8.19 -10.63
CA ALA A 260 -17.30 -7.41 -11.09
C ALA A 260 -16.12 -7.44 -10.11
N LEU A 261 -14.90 -7.43 -10.64
CA LEU A 261 -13.67 -7.27 -9.89
C LEU A 261 -12.92 -6.02 -10.38
N LEU A 262 -12.71 -5.04 -9.50
CA LEU A 262 -11.90 -3.86 -9.75
C LEU A 262 -10.45 -4.12 -9.33
N LEU A 263 -9.54 -4.14 -10.30
CA LEU A 263 -8.12 -4.42 -10.09
C LEU A 263 -7.27 -3.15 -10.10
N HIS A 264 -6.38 -3.02 -9.11
CA HIS A 264 -5.28 -2.05 -9.08
C HIS A 264 -3.93 -2.79 -9.20
N GLY A 265 -2.93 -2.15 -9.78
CA GLY A 265 -1.57 -2.70 -9.93
C GLY A 265 -1.12 -2.83 -11.39
N PRO A 266 -0.06 -3.60 -11.67
CA PRO A 266 0.40 -3.87 -13.03
C PRO A 266 -0.58 -4.77 -13.78
N ARG A 267 -0.85 -4.48 -15.05
CA ARG A 267 -1.77 -5.25 -15.89
C ARG A 267 -1.23 -6.65 -16.14
N CYS A 268 -2.14 -7.60 -16.30
CA CYS A 268 -1.85 -8.96 -16.72
C CYS A 268 -2.59 -9.21 -18.03
N GLU A 269 -1.85 -9.49 -19.11
CA GLU A 269 -2.45 -9.69 -20.44
C GLU A 269 -3.45 -10.85 -20.44
N ALA A 270 -3.16 -11.92 -19.70
CA ALA A 270 -4.05 -13.08 -19.54
C ALA A 270 -5.43 -12.75 -18.90
N TRP A 271 -5.60 -11.55 -18.33
CA TRP A 271 -6.84 -11.10 -17.69
C TRP A 271 -7.49 -9.92 -18.42
N LEU A 272 -6.94 -9.47 -19.55
CA LEU A 272 -7.55 -8.41 -20.35
C LEU A 272 -8.78 -8.93 -21.10
N PRO A 273 -9.77 -8.07 -21.40
CA PRO A 273 -10.90 -8.43 -22.25
C PRO A 273 -10.40 -9.03 -23.57
N GLY A 274 -10.87 -10.23 -23.94
CA GLY A 274 -10.43 -10.96 -25.13
C GLY A 274 -9.29 -11.96 -24.89
N ALA A 275 -8.69 -12.02 -23.69
CA ALA A 275 -7.65 -13.01 -23.36
C ALA A 275 -8.17 -14.46 -23.29
N THR A 276 -9.50 -14.62 -23.18
CA THR A 276 -10.19 -15.89 -23.44
C THR A 276 -11.39 -15.55 -24.30
N ASP A 277 -11.36 -15.91 -25.58
CA ASP A 277 -12.59 -16.15 -26.34
C ASP A 277 -13.44 -17.10 -25.50
N PHE A 278 -14.51 -16.59 -24.88
CA PHE A 278 -15.78 -17.27 -24.65
C PHE A 278 -16.69 -16.37 -23.79
N THR A 279 -17.92 -16.26 -24.27
CA THR A 279 -19.11 -15.61 -23.74
C THR A 279 -19.58 -16.22 -22.41
N ASP A 280 -18.74 -16.19 -21.37
CA ASP A 280 -19.10 -16.70 -20.06
C ASP A 280 -19.47 -15.52 -19.12
N PRO A 281 -20.77 -15.34 -18.79
CA PRO A 281 -21.31 -14.15 -18.12
C PRO A 281 -20.97 -14.05 -16.62
N GLY A 282 -20.07 -14.88 -16.09
CA GLY A 282 -19.91 -15.07 -14.65
C GLY A 282 -19.34 -13.88 -13.85
N MET A 283 -18.32 -13.18 -14.37
CA MET A 283 -17.68 -12.05 -13.67
C MET A 283 -16.85 -11.20 -14.63
N SER A 284 -17.05 -9.88 -14.58
CA SER A 284 -16.26 -8.91 -15.34
C SER A 284 -15.02 -8.46 -14.56
N VAL A 285 -13.90 -8.25 -15.27
CA VAL A 285 -12.66 -7.71 -14.67
C VAL A 285 -12.41 -6.33 -15.24
N ARG A 286 -12.25 -5.34 -14.34
CA ARG A 286 -11.97 -3.96 -14.69
C ARG A 286 -10.65 -3.55 -14.08
N TRP A 287 -9.74 -3.02 -14.89
CA TRP A 287 -8.57 -2.34 -14.35
C TRP A 287 -8.95 -0.92 -13.95
N ALA A 288 -8.63 -0.52 -12.73
CA ALA A 288 -8.71 0.88 -12.35
C ALA A 288 -7.79 1.68 -13.27
N ALA A 289 -8.28 2.81 -13.79
CA ALA A 289 -7.42 3.71 -14.53
C ALA A 289 -6.20 4.00 -13.64
N PRO A 290 -4.97 3.89 -14.17
CA PRO A 290 -3.83 4.27 -13.39
C PRO A 290 -4.03 5.72 -12.97
N GLY A 291 -4.20 5.96 -11.66
CA GLY A 291 -3.82 7.28 -11.14
C GLY A 291 -2.38 7.54 -11.57
N GLU A 292 -1.92 8.78 -11.65
CA GLU A 292 -0.58 9.18 -12.15
C GLU A 292 0.65 8.42 -11.53
N ALA A 293 0.44 7.47 -10.60
CA ALA A 293 1.40 6.49 -10.12
C ALA A 293 1.48 5.17 -10.93
N GLY A 294 0.38 4.70 -11.53
CA GLY A 294 0.32 3.41 -12.23
C GLY A 294 0.61 3.49 -13.73
N ALA A 295 0.52 4.68 -14.32
CA ALA A 295 0.59 4.86 -15.77
C ALA A 295 2.01 4.62 -16.30
N GLU A 296 3.04 4.96 -15.50
CA GLU A 296 4.45 4.82 -15.90
C GLU A 296 5.04 3.43 -15.59
N LEU A 297 4.56 2.73 -14.55
CA LEU A 297 4.97 1.34 -14.28
C LEU A 297 4.45 0.41 -15.39
N LEU A 298 3.26 0.70 -15.92
CA LEU A 298 2.72 0.08 -17.13
C LEU A 298 3.52 0.46 -18.38
N ALA A 299 4.01 1.69 -18.49
CA ALA A 299 4.84 2.10 -19.62
C ALA A 299 6.21 1.38 -19.66
N ARG A 300 6.80 1.07 -18.49
CA ARG A 300 8.04 0.26 -18.42
C ARG A 300 7.81 -1.22 -18.70
N ALA A 301 6.68 -1.80 -18.27
CA ALA A 301 6.34 -3.19 -18.59
C ALA A 301 6.05 -3.42 -20.08
N ALA A 302 5.62 -2.39 -20.81
CA ALA A 302 5.33 -2.45 -22.24
C ALA A 302 6.55 -2.18 -23.16
N THR A 303 7.72 -1.86 -22.60
CA THR A 303 8.93 -1.64 -23.39
C THR A 303 9.81 -2.89 -23.28
N PRO A 304 9.98 -3.70 -24.34
CA PRO A 304 10.96 -4.77 -24.31
C PRO A 304 12.34 -4.14 -24.08
N ALA A 305 13.08 -4.68 -23.12
CA ALA A 305 14.46 -4.28 -22.86
C ALA A 305 15.24 -4.42 -24.18
N VAL A 306 15.64 -3.27 -24.76
CA VAL A 306 16.57 -3.25 -25.88
C VAL A 306 17.88 -3.84 -25.36
N PRO A 307 18.41 -4.93 -25.93
CA PRO A 307 19.70 -5.45 -25.52
C PRO A 307 20.75 -4.38 -25.83
N LEU A 308 21.43 -3.90 -24.80
CA LEU A 308 22.59 -3.01 -24.94
C LEU A 308 23.67 -3.78 -25.70
N GLY A 309 23.75 -3.53 -27.00
CA GLY A 309 24.82 -3.99 -27.87
C GLY A 309 26.15 -3.40 -27.40
N TRP A 310 27.05 -4.29 -27.02
CA TRP A 310 28.43 -3.96 -26.66
C TRP A 310 29.20 -3.62 -27.94
N SER A 311 29.56 -2.35 -28.16
CA SER A 311 30.46 -1.95 -29.24
C SER A 311 31.86 -1.67 -28.67
N GLY A 312 32.74 -2.65 -28.72
CA GLY A 312 34.17 -2.46 -28.55
C GLY A 312 34.79 -2.02 -29.86
N SER A 313 35.30 -0.79 -29.92
CA SER A 313 36.13 -0.33 -31.04
C SER A 313 37.56 -0.77 -30.84
N ALA A 314 38.09 -1.49 -31.83
CA ALA A 314 39.50 -1.82 -31.96
C ALA A 314 40.33 -0.55 -32.25
N ARG A 315 41.51 -0.48 -31.63
CA ARG A 315 42.73 0.09 -32.22
C ARG A 315 43.88 -0.82 -31.87
#